data_AF-A0A7K4Y006-F1
#
_entry.id   AF-A0A7K4Y006-F1
#
_cell.length_a   1.000
_cell.length_b   1.000
_cell.length_c   1.000
_cell.angle_alpha   90.00
_cell.angle_beta   90.00
_cell.angle_gamma   90.00
#
_symmetry.space_group_name_H-M   'P 1'
#
loop_
_entity.id
_entity.type
_entity.pdbx_description
1 polymer ?
#
loop_
_entity_poly.entity_id
_entity_poly.type
_entity_poly.pdbx_seq_one_letter_code
_entity_poly.pdbx_strand_id
1 'polypeptide(L)'
;DSRAAIASDKEINMQWYIPSMAKPSNDIETKVMLLYAYNINPLKISDITIFSPKSVFSGHLWIPLARIISLREKLSDLKEHFEILTPGSKSFSTSVPASFLDQSKTLKISPSNKPKLSDAKVHLDGKTEEIAKRCLSEVKALLSVFPALSSPLTEIPFDITLQSIKDLEDMFDLASGCTITEGSLFDWIISLLH
;
A
#
# COMPACT_ATOMS: atom_id res chain seq x y z
N ASP A 1 -24.68 18.38 -12.40
CA ASP A 1 -24.02 17.72 -11.26
C ASP A 1 -22.56 18.10 -11.15
N SER A 2 -22.28 19.12 -10.34
CA SER A 2 -20.92 19.40 -9.87
C SER A 2 -20.57 18.32 -8.84
N ARG A 3 -19.76 17.33 -9.23
CA ARG A 3 -19.18 16.39 -8.26
C ARG A 3 -18.16 17.16 -7.43
N ALA A 4 -18.61 17.79 -6.35
CA ALA A 4 -17.70 18.28 -5.33
C ALA A 4 -16.91 17.07 -4.82
N ALA A 5 -15.58 17.08 -4.96
CA ALA A 5 -14.77 16.04 -4.35
C ALA A 5 -14.86 16.22 -2.82
N ILE A 6 -15.29 15.16 -2.14
CA ILE A 6 -15.37 15.09 -0.69
C ILE A 6 -14.39 14.02 -0.28
N ALA A 7 -13.35 14.41 0.46
CA ALA A 7 -12.44 13.49 1.12
C ALA A 7 -12.71 13.64 2.62
N SER A 8 -13.46 12.69 3.19
CA SER A 8 -13.84 12.73 4.61
C SER A 8 -12.64 12.52 5.54
N ASP A 9 -11.60 11.87 5.03
CA ASP A 9 -10.39 11.49 5.73
C ASP A 9 -9.14 12.02 4.98
N LYS A 10 -7.96 11.89 5.59
CA LYS A 10 -6.69 12.12 4.89
C LYS A 10 -6.43 10.96 3.95
N GLU A 11 -6.09 11.27 2.71
CA GLU A 11 -5.76 10.26 1.72
C GLU A 11 -4.68 10.74 0.75
N ILE A 12 -3.95 9.79 0.18
CA ILE A 12 -3.11 9.99 -0.98
C ILE A 12 -3.64 9.12 -2.12
N ASN A 13 -3.88 9.72 -3.27
CA ASN A 13 -4.19 9.02 -4.50
C ASN A 13 -2.97 9.02 -5.41
N MET A 14 -2.70 7.87 -6.02
CA MET A 14 -1.59 7.64 -6.93
C MET A 14 -2.07 6.99 -8.22
N GLN A 15 -1.55 7.46 -9.34
CA GLN A 15 -1.87 6.95 -10.67
C GLN A 15 -0.62 6.88 -11.52
N TRP A 16 -0.58 5.92 -12.44
CA TRP A 16 0.55 5.72 -13.33
C TRP A 16 0.20 6.15 -14.76
N TYR A 17 1.12 6.87 -15.39
CA TYR A 17 1.06 7.21 -16.79
C TYR A 17 2.25 6.60 -17.53
N ILE A 18 1.95 5.81 -18.56
CA ILE A 18 2.93 5.19 -19.45
C ILE A 18 2.95 6.01 -20.74
N PRO A 19 4.00 6.80 -21.01
CA PRO A 19 4.11 7.58 -22.24
C PRO A 19 4.09 6.67 -23.47
N SER A 20 3.52 7.15 -24.59
CA SER A 20 3.61 6.42 -25.86
C SER A 20 5.07 6.15 -26.21
N MET A 21 5.39 4.87 -26.43
CA MET A 21 6.70 4.34 -26.83
C MET A 21 7.19 4.83 -28.22
N ALA A 22 6.61 5.90 -28.76
CA ALA A 22 6.67 6.26 -30.17
C ALA A 22 7.91 7.09 -30.57
N LYS A 23 8.84 7.38 -29.66
CA LYS A 23 10.16 7.91 -30.03
C LYS A 23 11.24 7.36 -29.08
N PRO A 24 12.36 6.83 -29.61
CA PRO A 24 13.57 6.73 -28.82
C PRO A 24 14.07 8.16 -28.59
N SER A 25 13.69 8.76 -27.46
CA SER A 25 14.53 9.82 -26.89
C SER A 25 15.88 9.20 -26.58
N ASN A 26 16.95 9.98 -26.62
CA ASN A 26 18.32 9.49 -26.33
C ASN A 26 18.50 8.89 -24.90
N ASP A 27 17.44 8.82 -24.10
CA ASP A 27 17.37 8.07 -22.85
C ASP A 27 17.24 6.56 -23.16
N ILE A 28 18.24 5.79 -22.75
CA ILE A 28 18.37 4.34 -22.99
C ILE A 28 17.34 3.53 -22.18
N GLU A 29 16.69 4.14 -21.18
CA GLU A 29 15.83 3.47 -20.21
C GLU A 29 14.38 3.98 -20.27
N THR A 30 13.43 3.06 -20.46
CA THR A 30 11.98 3.36 -20.43
C THR A 30 11.58 3.89 -19.05
N LYS A 31 11.01 5.10 -19.00
CA LYS A 31 10.48 5.72 -17.77
C LYS A 31 8.97 5.82 -17.82
N VAL A 32 8.33 5.64 -16.68
CA VAL A 32 6.91 5.89 -16.47
C VAL A 32 6.74 7.00 -15.44
N MET A 33 5.59 7.69 -15.49
CA MET A 33 5.31 8.81 -14.60
C MET A 33 4.33 8.38 -13.51
N LEU A 34 4.74 8.52 -12.25
CA LEU A 34 3.84 8.47 -11.10
C LEU A 34 3.21 9.86 -10.94
N LEU A 35 1.89 9.93 -10.93
CA LEU A 35 1.10 11.11 -10.57
C LEU A 35 0.54 10.88 -9.17
N TYR A 36 0.66 11.87 -8.28
CA TYR A 36 0.11 11.76 -6.94
C TYR A 36 -0.57 13.05 -6.49
N ALA A 37 -1.57 12.90 -5.63
CA ALA A 37 -2.20 14.00 -4.91
C ALA A 37 -2.61 13.54 -3.51
N TYR A 38 -2.40 14.37 -2.50
CA TYR A 38 -2.77 14.05 -1.12
C TYR A 38 -3.31 15.26 -0.37
N ASN A 39 -4.12 14.97 0.64
CA ASN A 39 -4.63 15.96 1.58
C ASN A 39 -4.16 15.67 3.00
N ILE A 40 -3.72 16.71 3.71
CA ILE A 40 -3.31 16.61 5.12
C ILE A 40 -4.45 16.94 6.09
N ASN A 41 -5.58 17.45 5.57
CA ASN A 41 -6.82 17.68 6.31
C ASN A 41 -8.01 17.18 5.47
N PRO A 42 -9.09 16.69 6.09
CA PRO A 42 -10.35 16.38 5.41
C PRO A 42 -10.84 17.54 4.51
N LEU A 43 -11.35 17.22 3.33
CA LEU A 43 -11.83 18.19 2.35
C LEU A 43 -13.35 18.07 2.14
N LYS A 44 -14.03 19.20 2.22
CA LYS A 44 -15.39 19.38 1.70
C LYS A 44 -15.40 20.55 0.73
N ILE A 45 -15.26 20.27 -0.57
CA ILE A 45 -15.23 21.31 -1.63
C ILE A 45 -16.56 22.09 -1.73
N SER A 46 -17.64 21.58 -1.15
CA SER A 46 -18.91 22.29 -1.05
C SER A 46 -18.85 23.60 -0.25
N ASP A 47 -17.78 23.80 0.54
CA ASP A 47 -17.59 25.02 1.32
C ASP A 47 -16.21 25.63 1.05
N ILE A 48 -16.17 26.62 0.14
CA ILE A 48 -14.97 27.39 -0.20
C ILE A 48 -14.35 28.06 1.04
N THR A 49 -15.11 28.24 2.12
CA THR A 49 -14.57 28.81 3.37
C THR A 49 -13.75 27.82 4.20
N ILE A 50 -13.95 26.51 4.00
CA ILE A 50 -13.23 25.42 4.71
C ILE A 50 -12.05 24.92 3.87
N PHE A 51 -12.10 25.09 2.55
CA PHE A 51 -11.00 24.72 1.67
C PHE A 51 -9.78 25.61 1.92
N SER A 52 -8.75 25.03 2.53
CA SER A 52 -7.43 25.65 2.61
C SER A 52 -6.54 25.09 1.50
N PRO A 53 -6.11 25.91 0.52
CA PRO A 53 -5.16 25.45 -0.51
C PRO A 53 -3.84 24.90 0.08
N LYS A 54 -3.53 25.23 1.34
CA LYS A 54 -2.36 24.72 2.06
C LYS A 54 -2.50 23.26 2.51
N SER A 55 -3.69 22.66 2.39
CA SER A 55 -3.94 21.29 2.85
C SER A 55 -4.00 20.26 1.73
N VAL A 56 -3.76 20.66 0.48
CA VAL A 56 -3.78 19.78 -0.69
C VAL A 56 -2.47 19.94 -1.45
N PHE A 57 -1.85 18.82 -1.78
CA PHE A 57 -0.58 18.75 -2.49
C PHE A 57 -0.72 17.80 -3.67
N SER A 58 0.05 18.05 -4.72
CA SER A 58 0.09 17.18 -5.89
C SER A 58 1.45 17.28 -6.56
N GLY A 59 1.89 16.21 -7.20
CA GLY A 59 3.15 16.19 -7.91
C GLY A 59 3.26 15.00 -8.85
N HIS A 60 4.45 14.83 -9.39
CA HIS A 60 4.78 13.71 -10.25
C HIS A 60 6.25 13.29 -10.11
N LEU A 61 6.54 12.03 -10.41
CA LEU A 61 7.89 11.46 -10.44
C LEU A 61 8.11 10.65 -11.72
N TRP A 62 9.29 10.77 -12.31
CA TRP A 62 9.73 9.90 -13.41
C TRP A 62 10.54 8.74 -12.85
N ILE A 63 10.02 7.53 -13.01
CA ILE A 63 10.61 6.33 -12.44
C ILE A 63 10.95 5.36 -13.58
N PRO A 64 12.17 4.79 -13.61
CA PRO A 64 12.49 3.77 -14.58
C PRO A 64 11.62 2.52 -14.42
N LEU A 65 11.08 2.02 -15.54
CA LEU A 65 10.18 0.88 -15.55
C LEU A 65 10.81 -0.38 -14.96
N ALA A 66 12.09 -0.63 -15.28
CA ALA A 66 12.83 -1.78 -14.77
C ALA A 66 12.92 -1.79 -13.23
N ARG A 67 13.02 -0.61 -12.61
CA ARG A 67 13.09 -0.45 -11.16
C ARG A 67 11.75 -0.77 -10.50
N ILE A 68 10.63 -0.39 -11.14
CA ILE A 68 9.28 -0.72 -10.65
C ILE A 68 9.03 -2.22 -10.71
N ILE A 69 9.36 -2.86 -11.84
CA ILE A 69 9.20 -4.31 -12.01
C ILE A 69 10.00 -5.05 -10.92
N SER A 70 11.28 -4.70 -10.75
CA SER A 70 12.13 -5.30 -9.72
C SER A 70 11.62 -5.06 -8.31
N LEU A 71 11.07 -3.88 -8.01
CA LEU A 71 10.48 -3.60 -6.71
C LEU A 71 9.23 -4.44 -6.45
N ARG A 72 8.35 -4.59 -7.44
CA ARG A 72 7.15 -5.43 -7.29
C ARG A 72 7.51 -6.87 -6.97
N GLU A 73 8.49 -7.45 -7.66
CA GLU A 73 9.00 -8.79 -7.36
C GLU A 73 9.46 -8.89 -5.89
N LYS A 74 10.27 -7.92 -5.43
CA LYS A 74 10.73 -7.88 -4.02
C LYS A 74 9.58 -7.73 -3.01
N LEU A 75 8.53 -6.99 -3.35
CA LEU A 75 7.35 -6.83 -2.51
C LEU A 75 6.51 -8.11 -2.45
N SER A 76 6.33 -8.80 -3.58
CA SER A 76 5.66 -10.10 -3.64
C SER A 76 6.42 -11.16 -2.84
N ASP A 77 7.76 -11.21 -2.96
CA ASP A 77 8.61 -12.10 -2.15
C ASP A 77 8.48 -11.80 -0.65
N LEU A 78 8.43 -10.52 -0.27
CA LEU A 78 8.26 -10.11 1.13
C LEU A 78 6.89 -10.53 1.66
N LYS A 79 5.84 -10.33 0.87
CA LYS A 79 4.47 -10.73 1.21
C LYS A 79 4.35 -12.24 1.42
N GLU A 80 4.94 -13.04 0.54
CA GLU A 80 4.97 -14.50 0.70
C GLU A 80 5.63 -14.93 2.01
N HIS A 81 6.77 -14.32 2.37
CA HIS A 81 7.42 -14.59 3.66
C HIS A 81 6.52 -14.29 4.86
N PHE A 82 5.73 -13.21 4.81
CA PHE A 82 4.77 -12.88 5.87
C PHE A 82 3.60 -13.85 5.92
N GLU A 83 3.10 -14.31 4.77
CA GLU A 83 2.01 -15.29 4.72
C GLU A 83 2.42 -16.65 5.31
N ILE A 84 3.66 -17.09 5.07
CA ILE A 84 4.19 -18.35 5.60
C ILE A 84 4.39 -18.27 7.13
N LEU A 85 4.85 -17.13 7.63
CA LEU A 85 5.12 -16.92 9.06
C LEU A 85 3.84 -16.72 9.89
N THR A 86 2.73 -16.34 9.25
CA THR A 86 1.46 -16.12 9.95
C THR A 86 0.76 -17.47 10.22
N PRO A 87 0.54 -17.87 11.49
CA PRO A 87 -0.14 -19.12 11.82
C PRO A 87 -1.64 -18.99 11.46
N GLY A 88 -1.99 -19.32 10.22
CA GLY A 88 -3.35 -19.23 9.72
C GLY A 88 -3.53 -19.47 8.22
N SER A 89 -2.45 -19.52 7.43
CA SER A 89 -2.56 -19.70 5.99
C SER A 89 -2.45 -21.18 5.58
N LYS A 90 -3.59 -21.71 5.11
CA LYS A 90 -3.77 -22.92 4.28
C LYS A 90 -3.74 -24.28 5.00
N SER A 91 -4.84 -24.66 5.66
CA SER A 91 -5.31 -26.04 5.58
C SER A 91 -5.98 -26.23 4.21
N PHE A 92 -5.24 -26.69 3.21
CA PHE A 92 -5.88 -27.32 2.06
C PHE A 92 -6.38 -28.70 2.50
N SER A 93 -7.65 -28.79 2.90
CA SER A 93 -8.34 -30.08 2.96
C SER A 93 -9.22 -30.22 1.73
N THR A 94 -8.75 -31.02 0.79
CA THR A 94 -9.51 -31.61 -0.30
C THR A 94 -10.60 -32.52 0.26
N SER A 95 -11.88 -32.18 0.07
CA SER A 95 -12.91 -33.19 -0.18
C SER A 95 -14.17 -32.60 -0.83
N VAL A 96 -14.64 -33.38 -1.80
CA VAL A 96 -15.76 -33.22 -2.75
C VAL A 96 -17.10 -32.93 -2.07
N PRO A 97 -18.03 -32.17 -2.68
CA PRO A 97 -19.37 -31.99 -2.11
C PRO A 97 -20.24 -33.22 -2.42
N ALA A 98 -20.63 -33.97 -1.40
CA ALA A 98 -21.75 -34.89 -1.45
C ALA A 98 -22.75 -34.52 -0.37
N SER A 99 -23.97 -34.31 -0.84
CA SER A 99 -25.11 -33.70 -0.19
C SER A 99 -25.88 -34.64 0.75
N PHE A 100 -26.56 -34.04 1.74
CA PHE A 100 -27.71 -34.53 2.54
C PHE A 100 -27.46 -35.66 3.57
N LEU A 101 -27.58 -35.35 4.87
CA LEU A 101 -28.73 -35.76 5.72
C LEU A 101 -28.65 -35.15 7.13
N ASP A 102 -29.62 -34.29 7.43
CA ASP A 102 -30.48 -34.23 8.63
C ASP A 102 -29.94 -34.71 10.01
N GLN A 103 -29.92 -33.82 11.02
CA GLN A 103 -30.90 -33.84 12.12
C GLN A 103 -30.62 -32.81 13.22
N SER A 104 -31.74 -32.32 13.76
CA SER A 104 -31.93 -31.18 14.66
C SER A 104 -31.63 -31.40 16.15
N LYS A 105 -31.57 -30.25 16.86
CA LYS A 105 -31.96 -29.98 18.26
C LYS A 105 -30.93 -30.24 19.38
N THR A 106 -30.50 -29.15 20.06
CA THR A 106 -30.90 -28.80 21.46
C THR A 106 -29.86 -27.95 22.22
N LEU A 107 -30.29 -26.74 22.64
CA LEU A 107 -29.94 -25.94 23.83
C LEU A 107 -28.61 -25.12 23.94
N LYS A 108 -28.83 -23.79 23.96
CA LYS A 108 -28.54 -22.82 25.07
C LYS A 108 -27.17 -22.08 25.16
N ILE A 109 -27.32 -20.74 25.19
CA ILE A 109 -26.69 -19.71 26.07
C ILE A 109 -25.68 -18.71 25.42
N SER A 110 -26.16 -17.46 25.36
CA SER A 110 -25.49 -16.16 25.63
C SER A 110 -24.61 -15.44 24.59
N PRO A 111 -24.53 -14.08 24.69
CA PRO A 111 -24.31 -13.21 23.55
C PRO A 111 -22.84 -13.04 23.15
N SER A 112 -22.70 -12.82 21.85
CA SER A 112 -21.48 -12.52 21.09
C SER A 112 -20.56 -11.54 21.80
N ASN A 113 -19.45 -12.06 22.34
CA ASN A 113 -18.26 -11.27 22.60
C ASN A 113 -17.59 -10.98 21.25
N LYS A 114 -17.53 -9.69 20.92
CA LYS A 114 -16.74 -9.14 19.82
C LYS A 114 -15.30 -9.69 19.91
N PRO A 115 -14.71 -10.21 18.82
CA PRO A 115 -13.27 -10.38 18.82
C PRO A 115 -12.67 -8.98 18.81
N LYS A 116 -12.03 -8.61 19.91
CA LYS A 116 -11.05 -7.52 19.93
C LYS A 116 -10.04 -7.84 18.84
N LEU A 117 -9.96 -6.99 17.81
CA LEU A 117 -8.80 -6.94 16.94
C LEU A 117 -7.60 -6.76 17.87
N SER A 118 -6.83 -7.83 18.06
CA SER A 118 -5.54 -7.71 18.71
C SER A 118 -4.62 -7.01 17.73
N ASP A 119 -4.16 -5.82 18.11
CA ASP A 119 -2.96 -5.16 17.58
C ASP A 119 -1.73 -6.03 17.87
N ALA A 120 -1.70 -7.22 17.28
CA ALA A 120 -0.57 -8.13 17.36
C ALA A 120 0.49 -7.57 16.41
N LYS A 121 1.31 -6.66 16.93
CA LYS A 121 2.58 -6.27 16.34
C LYS A 121 3.35 -7.58 16.06
N VAL A 122 3.38 -7.99 14.80
CA VAL A 122 4.03 -9.22 14.37
C VAL A 122 5.51 -9.07 14.76
N HIS A 123 5.95 -9.81 15.76
CA HIS A 123 7.34 -9.78 16.18
C HIS A 123 8.12 -10.45 15.05
N LEU A 124 8.71 -9.64 14.17
CA LEU A 124 9.42 -10.13 13.02
C LEU A 124 10.66 -10.90 13.45
N ASP A 125 10.90 -12.02 12.77
CA ASP A 125 12.21 -12.64 12.79
C ASP A 125 13.23 -11.67 12.19
N GLY A 126 14.44 -11.61 12.75
CA GLY A 126 15.47 -10.63 12.35
C GLY A 126 15.82 -10.72 10.87
N LYS A 127 15.72 -11.91 10.27
CA LYS A 127 15.89 -12.10 8.82
C LYS A 127 14.79 -11.41 8.01
N THR A 128 13.54 -11.54 8.41
CA THR A 128 12.39 -10.93 7.72
C THR A 128 12.43 -9.40 7.85
N GLU A 129 12.86 -8.90 9.01
CA GLU A 129 13.07 -7.47 9.23
C GLU A 129 14.12 -6.89 8.27
N GLU A 130 15.24 -7.58 8.07
CA GLU A 130 16.28 -7.13 7.13
C GLU A 130 15.83 -7.17 5.66
N ILE A 131 15.04 -8.18 5.27
CA ILE A 131 14.44 -8.22 3.92
C ILE A 131 13.46 -7.06 3.75
N ALA A 132 12.62 -6.79 4.75
CA ALA A 132 11.70 -5.66 4.75
C ALA A 132 12.46 -4.34 4.62
N LYS A 133 13.49 -4.10 5.43
CA LYS A 133 14.33 -2.89 5.34
C LYS A 133 14.93 -2.69 3.95
N ARG A 134 15.47 -3.75 3.34
CA ARG A 134 16.02 -3.67 1.97
C ARG A 134 14.94 -3.30 0.96
N CYS A 135 13.76 -3.91 1.06
CA CYS A 135 12.64 -3.63 0.15
C CYS A 135 12.12 -2.18 0.33
N LEU A 136 11.91 -1.74 1.57
CA LEU A 136 11.45 -0.39 1.88
C LEU A 136 12.49 0.69 1.56
N SER A 137 13.79 0.34 1.60
CA SER A 137 14.85 1.24 1.14
C SER A 137 14.76 1.51 -0.36
N GLU A 138 14.34 0.52 -1.13
CA GLU A 138 14.09 0.67 -2.56
C GLU A 138 12.86 1.56 -2.80
N VAL A 139 11.76 1.34 -2.06
CA VAL A 139 10.58 2.22 -2.10
C VAL A 139 10.97 3.68 -1.83
N LYS A 140 11.74 3.90 -0.75
CA LYS A 140 12.29 5.22 -0.40
C LYS A 140 13.12 5.82 -1.53
N ALA A 141 13.99 5.02 -2.15
CA ALA A 141 14.82 5.49 -3.26
C ALA A 141 14.00 5.91 -4.49
N LEU A 142 12.89 5.20 -4.79
CA LEU A 142 12.04 5.53 -5.95
C LEU A 142 11.14 6.73 -5.71
N LEU A 143 10.65 6.91 -4.49
CA LEU A 143 9.73 8.01 -4.16
C LEU A 143 10.46 9.29 -3.74
N SER A 144 11.73 9.20 -3.34
CA SER A 144 12.54 10.37 -3.01
C SER A 144 12.76 11.26 -4.24
N VAL A 145 12.56 12.56 -4.06
CA VAL A 145 12.86 13.60 -5.07
C VAL A 145 14.32 13.52 -5.55
N PHE A 146 15.22 13.00 -4.71
CA PHE A 146 16.63 12.78 -5.04
C PHE A 146 17.03 11.31 -4.81
N PRO A 147 16.77 10.40 -5.77
CA PRO A 147 17.04 8.97 -5.63
C PRO A 147 18.50 8.63 -5.33
N ALA A 148 19.44 9.36 -5.94
CA ALA A 148 20.88 9.11 -5.81
C ALA A 148 21.45 9.38 -4.41
N LEU A 149 20.69 10.09 -3.56
CA LEU A 149 21.11 10.47 -2.20
C LEU A 149 20.38 9.68 -1.11
N SER A 150 19.45 8.78 -1.47
CA SER A 150 18.68 8.06 -0.48
C SER A 150 19.56 7.02 0.23
N SER A 151 19.86 7.27 1.51
CA SER A 151 20.49 6.26 2.35
C SER A 151 19.52 5.08 2.60
N PRO A 152 20.05 3.85 2.74
CA PRO A 152 19.27 2.71 3.20
C PRO A 152 18.56 3.01 4.52
N LEU A 153 17.42 2.36 4.73
CA LEU A 153 16.68 2.43 5.99
C LEU A 153 17.43 1.67 7.08
N THR A 154 17.55 2.31 8.25
CA THR A 154 18.09 1.70 9.47
C THR A 154 17.01 1.01 10.30
N GLU A 155 15.77 1.47 10.18
CA GLU A 155 14.59 0.98 10.90
C GLU A 155 13.37 0.91 9.98
N ILE A 156 12.36 0.13 10.38
CA ILE A 156 11.08 0.07 9.66
C ILE A 156 10.25 1.31 10.04
N PRO A 157 9.84 2.14 9.06
CA PRO A 157 9.26 3.46 9.33
C PRO A 157 7.77 3.46 9.68
N PHE A 158 7.09 2.32 9.61
CA PHE A 158 5.66 2.17 9.92
C PHE A 158 5.37 0.77 10.44
N ASP A 159 4.14 0.54 10.91
CA ASP A 159 3.72 -0.77 11.41
C ASP A 159 3.52 -1.74 10.23
N ILE A 160 4.49 -2.63 10.05
CA ILE A 160 4.46 -3.60 8.97
C ILE A 160 3.45 -4.72 9.26
N THR A 161 2.41 -4.74 8.46
CA THR A 161 1.34 -5.75 8.44
C THR A 161 1.19 -6.30 7.03
N LEU A 162 0.54 -7.46 6.89
CA LEU A 162 0.23 -8.02 5.56
C LEU A 162 -0.57 -7.03 4.70
N GLN A 163 -1.47 -6.26 5.31
CA GLN A 163 -2.24 -5.23 4.62
C GLN A 163 -1.34 -4.10 4.12
N SER A 164 -0.44 -3.56 4.96
CA SER A 164 0.48 -2.49 4.54
C SER A 164 1.42 -2.90 3.40
N ILE A 165 1.84 -4.17 3.36
CA ILE A 165 2.67 -4.70 2.27
C ILE A 165 1.84 -4.82 0.99
N LYS A 166 0.59 -5.26 1.10
CA LYS A 166 -0.34 -5.31 -0.02
C LYS A 166 -0.62 -3.91 -0.57
N ASP A 167 -0.88 -2.94 0.30
CA ASP A 167 -1.15 -1.55 -0.11
C ASP A 167 0.07 -0.96 -0.85
N LEU A 168 1.29 -1.29 -0.41
CA LEU A 168 2.54 -0.96 -1.11
C LEU A 168 2.66 -1.66 -2.47
N GLU A 169 2.33 -2.94 -2.55
CA GLU A 169 2.33 -3.70 -3.82
C GLU A 169 1.34 -3.09 -4.83
N ASP A 170 0.13 -2.79 -4.38
CA ASP A 170 -0.94 -2.17 -5.17
C ASP A 170 -0.53 -0.75 -5.61
N MET A 171 0.19 0.00 -4.77
CA MET A 171 0.72 1.33 -5.13
C MET A 171 1.67 1.31 -6.34
N PHE A 172 2.47 0.25 -6.49
CA PHE A 172 3.36 0.07 -7.64
C PHE A 172 2.71 -0.70 -8.79
N ASP A 173 1.41 -1.00 -8.74
CA ASP A 173 0.69 -1.57 -9.86
C ASP A 173 0.35 -0.50 -10.90
N LEU A 174 1.04 -0.57 -12.04
CA LEU A 174 0.93 0.39 -13.14
C LEU A 174 -0.48 0.45 -13.77
N ALA A 175 -1.33 -0.56 -13.54
CA ALA A 175 -2.64 -0.66 -14.16
C ALA A 175 -3.77 0.01 -13.33
N SER A 176 -3.68 -0.08 -12.01
CA SER A 176 -4.80 0.26 -11.11
C SER A 176 -4.58 1.55 -10.32
N GLY A 177 -3.33 1.96 -10.11
CA GLY A 177 -3.02 3.02 -9.16
C GLY A 177 -3.40 2.60 -7.73
N CYS A 178 -3.41 3.54 -6.78
CA CYS A 178 -3.75 3.23 -5.40
C CYS A 178 -4.30 4.46 -4.66
N THR A 179 -5.14 4.20 -3.65
CA THR A 179 -5.51 5.19 -2.64
C THR A 179 -5.12 4.65 -1.27
N ILE A 180 -4.26 5.37 -0.55
CA ILE A 180 -3.89 5.03 0.83
C ILE A 180 -4.53 6.09 1.74
N THR A 181 -5.27 5.63 2.75
CA THR A 181 -5.94 6.48 3.74
C THR A 181 -5.08 6.62 5.01
N GLU A 182 -5.52 7.46 5.94
CA GLU A 182 -4.80 7.78 7.18
C GLU A 182 -4.20 6.56 7.90
N GLY A 183 -2.92 6.67 8.29
CA GLY A 183 -2.17 5.63 8.98
C GLY A 183 -0.66 5.83 8.87
N SER A 184 0.12 4.98 9.55
CA SER A 184 1.59 5.12 9.58
C SER A 184 2.25 4.93 8.20
N LEU A 185 1.66 4.10 7.33
CA LEU A 185 2.09 3.98 5.93
C LEU A 185 1.85 5.29 5.15
N PHE A 186 0.67 5.91 5.32
CA PHE A 186 0.35 7.20 4.71
C PHE A 186 1.36 8.28 5.14
N ASP A 187 1.58 8.42 6.46
CA ASP A 187 2.50 9.42 7.02
C ASP A 187 3.94 9.22 6.51
N TRP A 188 4.37 7.97 6.36
CA TRP A 188 5.68 7.68 5.78
C TRP A 188 5.75 8.05 4.31
N ILE A 189 4.77 7.67 3.49
CA ILE A 189 4.78 7.97 2.05
C ILE A 189 4.78 9.48 1.78
N ILE A 190 3.96 10.26 2.49
CA ILE A 190 3.96 11.73 2.33
C ILE A 190 5.31 12.34 2.71
N SER A 191 6.02 11.77 3.69
CA SER A 191 7.35 12.23 4.10
C SER A 191 8.43 12.02 3.03
N LEU A 192 8.20 11.11 2.08
CA LEU A 192 9.12 10.84 0.97
C LEU A 192 8.88 11.76 -0.23
N LEU A 193 7.65 12.23 -0.39
CA LEU A 193 7.20 13.05 -1.51
C LEU A 193 7.35 14.56 -1.26
N HIS A 194 7.66 14.94 -0.02
CA HIS A 194 7.83 16.33 0.42
C HIS A 194 9.30 16.74 0.54
#